data_AF-A0A7X6M946-F1
#
_entry.id   AF-A0A7X6M946-F1
#
_cell.length_a   1.000
_cell.length_b   1.000
_cell.length_c   1.000
_cell.angle_alpha   90.00
_cell.angle_beta   90.00
_cell.angle_gamma   90.00
#
_symmetry.space_group_name_H-M   'P 1'
#
loop_
_entity.id
_entity.type
_entity.pdbx_description
1 polymer ?
#
loop_
_entity_poly.entity_id
_entity_poly.type
_entity_poly.pdbx_seq_one_letter_code
_entity_poly.pdbx_strand_id
1 'polypeptide(L)'
;MPPFLADAASDSTEPLTGWTMVLTLAVLAVAPAILIAAGCLGARGLLRPNLVFGIRTTYTLSDDDAWYTVHSLSAPWTIASGAVMALSVVLPPFFTDDVRLQTAVMLAPMGAGLVLLCLGVRRAERAARSRAARDTGAR
;
A
#
# COMPACT_ATOMS: atom_id res chain seq x y z
N MET A 1 -27.98 -23.92 19.03
CA MET A 1 -27.02 -23.57 17.96
C MET A 1 -26.31 -24.85 17.57
N PRO A 2 -26.22 -25.21 16.28
CA PRO A 2 -25.57 -26.46 15.88
C PRO A 2 -24.06 -26.42 16.20
N PRO A 3 -23.45 -27.56 16.57
CA PRO A 3 -22.08 -27.61 17.09
C PRO A 3 -21.02 -27.07 16.11
N PHE A 4 -21.20 -27.24 14.80
CA PHE A 4 -20.27 -26.71 13.80
C PHE A 4 -20.24 -25.16 13.74
N LEU A 5 -21.31 -24.49 14.17
CA LEU A 5 -21.32 -23.02 14.27
C LEU A 5 -20.70 -22.53 15.60
N ALA A 6 -20.66 -23.37 16.63
CA ALA A 6 -20.02 -23.05 17.89
C ALA A 6 -18.49 -23.07 17.74
N ASP A 7 -17.94 -24.07 17.03
CA ASP A 7 -16.50 -24.16 16.75
C ASP A 7 -16.01 -22.99 15.88
N ALA A 8 -16.78 -22.59 14.86
CA ALA A 8 -16.44 -21.43 14.02
C ALA A 8 -16.48 -20.09 14.79
N ALA A 9 -17.32 -20.00 15.83
CA ALA A 9 -17.40 -18.81 16.68
C ALA A 9 -16.25 -18.76 17.70
N SER A 10 -15.81 -19.90 18.27
CA SER A 10 -14.64 -19.94 19.15
C SER A 10 -13.33 -19.64 18.41
N ASP A 11 -13.20 -20.11 17.17
CA ASP A 11 -12.02 -19.89 16.31
C ASP A 11 -11.81 -18.39 15.99
N SER A 12 -12.89 -17.59 16.02
CA SER A 12 -12.82 -16.14 15.79
C SER A 12 -12.31 -15.30 16.97
N THR A 13 -12.07 -15.93 18.13
CA THR A 13 -11.65 -15.25 19.36
C THR A 13 -10.23 -15.58 19.79
N GLU A 14 -9.59 -16.55 19.15
CA GLU A 14 -8.21 -16.90 19.46
C GLU A 14 -7.22 -16.07 18.62
N PRO A 15 -6.13 -15.58 19.24
CA PRO A 15 -5.08 -14.88 18.52
C PRO A 15 -4.35 -15.83 17.55
N LEU A 16 -3.91 -15.26 16.42
CA LEU A 16 -3.13 -15.98 15.41
C LEU A 16 -1.78 -16.38 16.00
N THR A 17 -1.45 -17.67 15.93
CA THR A 17 -0.18 -18.25 16.37
C THR A 17 0.33 -19.31 15.39
N GLY A 18 1.55 -19.81 15.60
CA GLY A 18 2.11 -20.91 14.81
C GLY A 18 2.10 -20.65 13.29
N TRP A 19 1.68 -21.64 12.51
CA TRP A 19 1.69 -21.56 11.04
C TRP A 19 0.65 -20.62 10.45
N THR A 20 -0.52 -20.47 11.07
CA THR A 20 -1.55 -19.53 10.57
C THR A 20 -1.07 -18.09 10.68
N MET A 21 -0.34 -17.76 11.75
CA MET A 21 0.35 -16.48 11.88
C MET A 21 1.38 -16.30 10.75
N VAL A 22 2.30 -17.26 10.56
CA VAL A 22 3.34 -17.15 9.51
C VAL A 22 2.74 -16.95 8.12
N LEU A 23 1.71 -17.72 7.76
CA LEU A 23 1.03 -17.59 6.47
C LEU A 23 0.33 -16.23 6.32
N THR A 24 -0.35 -15.76 7.37
CA THR A 24 -1.02 -14.45 7.36
C THR A 24 0.01 -13.33 7.18
N LEU A 25 1.12 -13.36 7.92
CA LEU A 25 2.18 -12.37 7.81
C LEU A 25 2.85 -12.39 6.43
N ALA A 26 3.07 -13.58 5.85
CA ALA A 26 3.61 -13.72 4.52
C ALA A 26 2.70 -13.07 3.46
N VAL A 27 1.37 -13.29 3.56
CA VAL A 27 0.40 -12.65 2.67
C VAL A 27 0.36 -11.13 2.88
N LEU A 28 0.33 -10.67 4.14
CA LEU A 28 0.33 -9.24 4.46
C LEU A 28 1.60 -8.53 3.98
N ALA A 29 2.75 -9.23 3.92
CA ALA A 29 4.02 -8.67 3.47
C ALA A 29 4.07 -8.37 1.96
N VAL A 30 3.20 -8.98 1.15
CA VAL A 30 3.21 -8.80 -0.31
C VAL A 30 2.92 -7.34 -0.69
N ALA A 31 1.86 -6.76 -0.14
CA ALA A 31 1.46 -5.38 -0.44
C ALA A 31 2.55 -4.33 -0.12
N PRO A 32 3.12 -4.25 1.10
CA PRO A 32 4.17 -3.28 1.41
C PRO A 32 5.43 -3.51 0.58
N ALA A 33 5.81 -4.77 0.33
CA ALA A 33 6.96 -5.08 -0.53
C ALA A 33 6.77 -4.56 -1.96
N ILE A 34 5.59 -4.79 -2.55
CA ILE A 34 5.25 -4.29 -3.89
C ILE A 34 5.28 -2.76 -3.91
N LEU A 35 4.70 -2.08 -2.91
CA LEU A 35 4.67 -0.62 -2.88
C LEU A 35 6.07 -0.02 -2.75
N ILE A 36 6.91 -0.55 -1.86
CA ILE A 36 8.29 -0.09 -1.69
C ILE A 36 9.08 -0.32 -2.99
N ALA A 37 8.97 -1.50 -3.59
CA ALA A 37 9.64 -1.80 -4.85
C ALA A 37 9.16 -0.89 -6.00
N ALA A 38 7.85 -0.71 -6.15
CA ALA A 38 7.26 0.15 -7.17
C ALA A 38 7.66 1.62 -6.98
N GLY A 39 7.67 2.12 -5.74
CA GLY A 39 8.13 3.46 -5.43
C GLY A 39 9.61 3.66 -5.75
N CYS A 40 10.47 2.70 -5.41
CA CYS A 40 11.90 2.73 -5.77
C CYS A 40 12.12 2.70 -7.29
N LEU A 41 11.37 1.87 -8.03
CA LEU A 41 11.43 1.84 -9.49
C LEU A 41 10.90 3.13 -10.12
N GLY A 42 9.82 3.69 -9.58
CA GLY A 42 9.25 4.97 -9.99
C GLY A 42 10.20 6.15 -9.79
N ALA A 43 10.89 6.21 -8.64
CA ALA A 43 11.91 7.22 -8.35
C ALA A 43 13.08 7.18 -9.34
N ARG A 44 13.44 5.98 -9.81
CA ARG A 44 14.55 5.76 -10.76
C ARG A 44 14.13 5.88 -12.23
N GLY A 45 12.84 6.12 -12.52
CA GLY A 45 12.33 6.12 -13.90
C GLY A 45 12.39 4.75 -14.57
N LEU A 46 12.54 3.67 -13.81
CA LEU A 46 12.64 2.30 -14.34
C LEU A 46 11.28 1.62 -14.49
N LEU A 47 10.24 2.20 -13.89
CA LEU A 47 8.88 1.69 -14.00
C LEU A 47 8.29 2.08 -15.36
N ARG A 48 8.49 1.24 -16.37
CA ARG A 48 7.90 1.44 -17.71
C ARG A 48 6.36 1.37 -17.66
N PRO A 49 5.66 2.08 -18.56
CA PRO A 49 4.22 1.88 -18.78
C PRO A 49 3.92 0.40 -19.01
N ASN A 50 3.02 -0.15 -18.20
CA ASN A 50 2.66 -1.57 -18.23
C ASN A 50 1.23 -1.75 -17.72
N LEU A 51 0.65 -2.95 -17.91
CA LEU A 51 -0.73 -3.28 -17.57
C LEU A 51 -0.94 -3.79 -16.13
N VAL A 52 0.11 -4.03 -15.37
CA VAL A 52 0.03 -4.66 -14.04
C VAL A 52 0.23 -3.67 -12.89
N PHE A 53 1.20 -2.76 -12.99
CA PHE A 53 1.62 -1.87 -11.91
C PHE A 53 1.69 -0.42 -12.38
N GLY A 54 1.19 0.49 -11.53
CA GLY A 54 1.34 1.94 -11.71
C GLY A 54 0.06 2.73 -11.47
N ILE A 55 0.22 4.05 -11.34
CA ILE A 55 -0.85 5.02 -11.20
C ILE A 55 -1.43 5.28 -12.59
N ARG A 56 -2.64 4.77 -12.84
CA ARG A 56 -3.36 4.99 -14.10
C ARG A 56 -4.46 5.99 -13.90
N THR A 57 -4.19 7.22 -14.29
CA THR A 57 -5.20 8.25 -14.46
C THR A 57 -5.24 8.66 -15.91
N THR A 58 -6.29 9.37 -16.32
CA THR A 58 -6.39 9.91 -17.69
C THR A 58 -5.16 10.72 -18.09
N TYR A 59 -4.48 11.35 -17.11
CA TYR A 59 -3.26 12.12 -17.33
C TYR A 59 -2.01 11.26 -17.50
N THR A 60 -1.79 10.23 -16.66
CA THR A 60 -0.61 9.35 -16.84
C THR A 60 -0.72 8.43 -18.04
N LEU A 61 -1.91 8.28 -18.61
CA LEU A 61 -2.16 7.53 -19.84
C LEU A 61 -2.10 8.39 -21.11
N SER A 62 -2.07 9.72 -20.99
CA SER A 62 -2.03 10.59 -22.18
C SER A 62 -0.65 10.73 -22.78
N ASP A 63 0.41 10.52 -21.99
CA ASP A 63 1.79 10.77 -22.38
C ASP A 63 2.78 10.02 -21.48
N ASP A 64 3.90 9.58 -22.05
CA ASP A 64 4.96 8.84 -21.34
C ASP A 64 5.70 9.75 -20.35
N ASP A 65 5.92 11.03 -20.68
CA ASP A 65 6.57 11.95 -19.73
C ASP A 65 5.65 12.22 -18.52
N ALA A 66 4.33 12.27 -18.73
CA ALA A 66 3.35 12.33 -17.64
C ALA A 66 3.41 11.08 -16.75
N TRP A 67 3.57 9.89 -17.35
CA TRP A 67 3.77 8.65 -16.61
C TRP A 67 4.99 8.73 -15.69
N TYR A 68 6.19 9.02 -16.23
CA TYR A 68 7.41 9.04 -15.42
C TYR A 68 7.40 10.17 -14.37
N THR A 69 6.86 11.34 -14.71
CA THR A 69 6.78 12.48 -13.79
C THR A 69 5.91 12.16 -12.58
N VAL A 70 4.72 11.59 -12.78
CA VAL A 70 3.82 11.26 -11.66
C VAL A 70 4.41 10.14 -10.81
N HIS A 71 5.03 9.12 -11.42
CA HIS A 71 5.67 8.04 -10.66
C HIS A 71 6.88 8.49 -9.86
N SER A 72 7.69 9.40 -10.39
CA SER A 72 8.80 10.03 -9.66
C SER A 72 8.30 10.87 -8.48
N LEU A 73 7.28 11.72 -8.71
CA LEU A 73 6.71 12.58 -7.66
C LEU A 73 5.95 11.82 -6.57
N SER A 74 5.31 10.70 -6.93
CA SER A 74 4.57 9.85 -5.99
C SER A 74 5.48 8.89 -5.23
N ALA A 75 6.68 8.58 -5.75
CA ALA A 75 7.61 7.61 -5.16
C ALA A 75 7.82 7.73 -3.65
N PRO A 76 8.14 8.90 -3.05
CA PRO A 76 8.33 8.98 -1.60
C PRO A 76 7.06 8.64 -0.82
N TRP A 77 5.88 8.97 -1.35
CA TRP A 77 4.60 8.63 -0.72
C TRP A 77 4.27 7.15 -0.85
N THR A 78 4.58 6.54 -2.00
CA THR A 78 4.39 5.10 -2.23
C THR A 78 5.30 4.28 -1.32
N ILE A 79 6.57 4.69 -1.17
CA ILE A 79 7.53 4.05 -0.25
C ILE A 79 7.07 4.22 1.20
N ALA A 80 6.70 5.44 1.60
CA ALA A 80 6.23 5.71 2.96
C ALA A 80 4.96 4.92 3.29
N SER A 81 4.02 4.81 2.35
CA SER A 81 2.83 3.97 2.48
C SER A 81 3.19 2.50 2.72
N GLY A 82 4.08 1.93 1.88
CA GLY A 82 4.55 0.57 2.08
C GLY A 82 5.27 0.36 3.42
N ALA A 83 6.08 1.34 3.86
CA ALA A 83 6.74 1.29 5.17
C ALA A 83 5.74 1.31 6.34
N VAL A 84 4.69 2.12 6.26
CA VAL A 84 3.60 2.13 7.26
C VAL A 84 2.84 0.80 7.24
N MET A 85 2.51 0.27 6.05
CA MET A 85 1.81 -1.02 5.92
C MET A 85 2.65 -2.19 6.44
N ALA A 86 3.98 -2.13 6.36
CA ALA A 86 4.89 -3.14 6.89
C ALA A 86 4.79 -3.30 8.42
N LEU A 87 4.31 -2.28 9.15
CA LEU A 87 4.02 -2.42 10.58
C LEU A 87 2.95 -3.50 10.86
N SER A 88 2.04 -3.73 9.91
CA SER A 88 1.04 -4.80 9.98
C SER A 88 1.66 -6.21 9.95
N VAL A 89 2.92 -6.32 9.55
CA VAL A 89 3.69 -7.58 9.52
C VAL A 89 4.58 -7.70 10.77
N VAL A 90 5.17 -6.59 11.21
CA VAL A 90 6.15 -6.56 12.31
C VAL A 90 5.49 -6.63 13.68
N LEU A 91 4.35 -5.95 13.87
CA LEU A 91 3.72 -5.80 15.20
C LEU A 91 2.94 -7.02 15.71
N PRO A 92 2.22 -7.82 14.89
CA PRO A 92 1.35 -8.87 15.42
C PRO A 92 2.01 -9.95 16.31
N PRO A 93 3.27 -10.39 16.08
CA PRO A 93 3.94 -11.34 16.97
C PRO A 93 4.13 -10.86 18.41
N PHE A 94 4.02 -9.54 18.67
CA PHE A 94 4.14 -8.97 20.01
C PHE A 94 2.83 -8.95 20.80
N PHE A 95 1.71 -9.37 20.19
CA PHE A 95 0.37 -9.29 20.77
C PHE A 95 -0.38 -10.63 20.67
N THR A 96 0.33 -11.74 20.83
CA THR A 96 -0.25 -13.10 20.74
C THR A 96 -1.21 -13.46 21.87
N ASP A 97 -1.35 -12.60 22.88
CA ASP A 97 -2.23 -12.83 24.03
C ASP A 97 -3.54 -12.02 23.95
N ASP A 98 -3.66 -11.09 22.99
CA ASP A 98 -4.84 -10.22 22.81
C ASP A 98 -5.23 -10.15 21.34
N VAL A 99 -6.26 -10.91 20.97
CA VAL A 99 -6.80 -10.95 19.60
C VAL A 99 -7.24 -9.59 19.07
N ARG A 100 -7.78 -8.70 19.94
CA ARG A 100 -8.28 -7.38 19.52
C ARG A 100 -7.11 -6.49 19.16
N LEU A 101 -6.09 -6.47 20.02
CA LEU A 101 -4.89 -5.68 19.78
C LEU A 101 -4.11 -6.23 18.58
N GLN A 102 -3.95 -7.55 18.48
CA GLN A 102 -3.32 -8.22 17.34
C GLN A 102 -4.02 -7.86 16.02
N THR A 103 -5.35 -7.91 15.98
CA THR A 103 -6.15 -7.53 14.80
C THR A 103 -6.01 -6.03 14.51
N ALA A 104 -6.05 -5.18 15.53
CA ALA A 104 -5.92 -3.73 15.36
C ALA A 104 -4.56 -3.35 14.76
N VAL A 105 -3.47 -3.96 15.21
CA VAL A 105 -2.13 -3.69 14.66
C VAL A 105 -1.91 -4.28 13.27
N MET A 106 -2.72 -5.25 12.83
CA MET A 106 -2.75 -5.70 11.44
C MET A 106 -3.53 -4.74 10.54
N LEU A 107 -4.70 -4.27 10.97
CA LEU A 107 -5.61 -3.49 10.12
C LEU A 107 -5.29 -2.00 10.09
N ALA A 108 -4.93 -1.42 11.24
CA ALA A 108 -4.75 0.03 11.35
C ALA A 108 -3.59 0.56 10.49
N PRO A 109 -2.38 -0.04 10.48
CA PRO A 109 -1.32 0.43 9.61
C PRO A 109 -1.63 0.18 8.13
N MET A 110 -2.36 -0.89 7.82
CA MET A 110 -2.82 -1.17 6.45
C MET A 110 -3.75 -0.06 5.93
N GLY A 111 -4.74 0.33 6.74
CA GLY A 111 -5.65 1.43 6.42
C GLY A 111 -4.94 2.78 6.36
N ALA A 112 -4.06 3.07 7.32
CA ALA A 112 -3.29 4.31 7.34
C ALA A 112 -2.36 4.45 6.12
N GLY A 113 -1.67 3.36 5.76
CA GLY A 113 -0.83 3.31 4.57
C GLY A 113 -1.62 3.50 3.28
N LEU A 114 -2.82 2.91 3.17
CA LEU A 114 -3.70 3.13 2.01
C LEU A 114 -4.13 4.59 1.89
N VAL A 115 -4.53 5.22 3.00
CA VAL A 115 -4.89 6.66 3.01
C VAL A 115 -3.69 7.51 2.58
N LEU A 116 -2.50 7.23 3.13
CA LEU A 116 -1.27 7.92 2.78
C LEU A 116 -0.94 7.79 1.28
N LEU A 117 -1.10 6.58 0.71
CA LEU A 117 -0.92 6.33 -0.71
C LEU A 117 -1.88 7.18 -1.54
N CYS A 118 -3.18 7.14 -1.25
CA CYS A 118 -4.18 7.89 -1.99
C CYS A 118 -3.93 9.41 -1.96
N LEU A 119 -3.55 9.95 -0.79
CA LEU A 119 -3.22 11.37 -0.64
C LEU A 119 -1.95 11.73 -1.41
N GLY A 120 -0.91 10.90 -1.31
CA GLY A 120 0.35 11.08 -2.01
C GLY A 120 0.20 11.06 -3.52
N VAL A 121 -0.55 10.09 -4.06
CA VAL A 121 -0.85 9.98 -5.49
C VAL A 121 -1.63 11.21 -5.98
N ARG A 122 -2.69 11.62 -5.26
CA ARG A 122 -3.46 12.83 -5.62
C ARG A 122 -2.60 14.09 -5.60
N ARG A 123 -1.70 14.20 -4.62
CA ARG A 123 -0.77 15.33 -4.53
C ARG A 123 0.24 15.33 -5.68
N ALA A 124 0.82 14.18 -6.00
CA ALA A 124 1.78 14.01 -7.09
C ALA A 124 1.13 14.33 -8.45
N GLU A 125 -0.08 13.84 -8.70
CA GLU A 125 -0.81 14.12 -9.93
C GLU A 125 -1.16 15.61 -10.07
N ARG A 126 -1.66 16.25 -9.01
CA ARG A 126 -1.93 17.70 -9.02
C ARG A 126 -0.65 18.50 -9.31
N ALA A 127 0.46 18.14 -8.65
CA ALA A 127 1.74 18.80 -8.86
C ALA A 127 2.26 18.63 -10.30
N ALA A 128 2.12 17.44 -10.89
CA ALA A 128 2.50 17.18 -12.27
C ALA A 128 1.66 18.02 -13.25
N ARG A 129 0.33 18.03 -13.09
CA ARG A 129 -0.58 18.84 -13.93
C ARG A 129 -0.30 20.33 -13.81
N SER A 130 -0.03 20.83 -12.61
CA SER A 130 0.32 22.25 -12.41
C SER A 130 1.65 22.64 -13.08
N ARG A 131 2.61 21.73 -13.20
CA ARG A 131 3.86 21.97 -13.93
C ARG A 131 3.60 22.04 -15.44
N ALA A 132 2.90 21.05 -16.00
CA ALA A 132 2.55 21.02 -17.42
C ALA A 132 1.77 22.27 -17.87
N ALA A 133 0.83 22.76 -17.05
CA ALA A 133 0.07 23.98 -17.36
C ALA A 133 0.96 25.24 -17.44
N ARG A 134 2.00 25.34 -16.60
CA ARG A 134 2.94 26.48 -16.62
C ARG A 134 3.83 26.46 -17.86
N ASP A 135 4.28 25.26 -18.26
CA ASP A 135 5.15 25.11 -19.42
C ASP A 135 4.41 25.41 -20.73
N THR A 136 3.09 25.18 -20.77
CA THR A 136 2.24 25.51 -21.92
C THR A 136 1.94 27.02 -22.01
N GLY A 137 1.75 27.70 -20.88
CA GLY A 137 1.49 29.15 -20.86
C GLY A 137 2.74 30.03 -21.00
N ALA A 138 3.93 29.45 -20.90
CA ALA A 138 5.21 30.14 -21.12
C ALA A 138 5.71 30.05 -22.59
N ARG A 139 4.99 29.33 -23.45
CA ARG A 139 5.22 29.22 -24.90
C ARG A 139 4.23 30.09 -25.66
#